data_AF-A0A1Q8LMU6-F1
#
_entry.id   AF-A0A1Q8LMU6-F1
#
_cell.length_a   1.000
_cell.length_b   1.000
_cell.length_c   1.000
_cell.angle_alpha   90.00
_cell.angle_beta   90.00
_cell.angle_gamma   90.00
#
_symmetry.space_group_name_H-M   'P 1'
#
loop_
_entity.id
_entity.type
_entity.pdbx_description
1 polymer ?
#
loop_
_entity_poly.entity_id
_entity_poly.type
_entity_poly.pdbx_seq_one_letter_code
_entity_poly.pdbx_strand_id
1 'polypeptide(L)'
;MTEGAGNGSEDSAAGNRVAGTRDGDGWTDDRYEYRPVRIEGDVSRLTASVRLAIQAEFSGWELSRLRLYPGGVRKIVLRRRLGAQQGLLPEPTF
;
A
#
# COMPACT_ATOMS: atom_id res chain seq x y z
N MET A 1 17.30 -40.55 19.46
CA MET A 1 16.76 -40.24 18.12
C MET A 1 15.25 -40.09 18.35
N THR A 2 14.62 -38.92 18.43
CA THR A 2 14.79 -37.63 17.77
C THR A 2 14.03 -36.59 18.60
N GLU A 3 14.65 -35.48 18.99
CA GLU A 3 13.93 -34.30 19.46
C GLU A 3 14.24 -33.18 18.47
N GLY A 4 13.29 -32.96 17.57
CA GLY A 4 13.33 -31.90 16.56
C GLY A 4 13.08 -30.56 17.21
N ALA A 5 13.94 -29.60 16.85
CA ALA A 5 13.87 -28.20 17.24
C ALA A 5 12.48 -27.59 17.01
N GLY A 6 11.85 -27.11 18.09
CA GLY A 6 10.71 -26.21 18.04
C GLY A 6 11.19 -24.80 17.71
N ASN A 7 10.93 -24.36 16.48
CA ASN A 7 11.30 -23.05 15.96
C ASN A 7 10.40 -21.95 16.54
N GLY A 8 11.00 -20.78 16.79
CA GLY A 8 10.47 -19.68 17.59
C GLY A 8 9.11 -19.14 17.12
N SER A 9 8.26 -18.88 18.10
CA SER A 9 7.03 -18.10 18.01
C SER A 9 7.37 -16.61 17.80
N GLU A 10 7.51 -16.18 16.55
CA GLU A 10 7.53 -14.76 16.22
C GLU A 10 6.09 -14.22 16.18
N ASP A 11 5.77 -13.48 17.23
CA ASP A 11 4.89 -12.33 17.27
C ASP A 11 3.69 -12.34 16.30
N SER A 12 2.58 -12.87 16.83
CA SER A 12 1.23 -12.56 16.39
C SER A 12 0.98 -11.04 16.45
N ALA A 13 1.38 -10.33 15.40
CA ALA A 13 0.94 -8.97 15.16
C ALA A 13 -0.57 -9.01 14.86
N ALA A 14 -1.34 -8.58 15.86
CA ALA A 14 -2.78 -8.41 15.82
C ALA A 14 -3.23 -7.55 14.60
N GLY A 15 -3.52 -8.22 13.50
CA GLY A 15 -4.12 -7.64 12.30
C GLY A 15 -5.64 -7.66 12.41
N ASN A 16 -6.21 -6.49 12.71
CA ASN A 16 -7.65 -6.16 12.71
C ASN A 16 -8.46 -6.98 11.69
N ARG A 17 -9.58 -7.54 12.15
CA ARG A 17 -10.32 -8.68 11.56
C ARG A 17 -11.54 -8.26 10.75
N VAL A 18 -11.48 -7.14 10.03
CA VAL A 18 -12.64 -6.65 9.23
C VAL A 18 -12.26 -6.59 7.75
N ALA A 19 -12.77 -7.60 7.04
CA ALA A 19 -13.04 -7.73 5.61
C ALA A 19 -12.27 -6.85 4.61
N GLY A 20 -11.37 -7.51 3.90
CA GLY A 20 -10.75 -7.08 2.64
C GLY A 20 -9.74 -8.16 2.28
N THR A 21 -9.92 -8.81 1.13
CA THR A 21 -9.10 -9.94 0.66
C THR A 21 -7.61 -9.65 0.90
N ARG A 22 -6.97 -10.44 1.77
CA ARG A 22 -5.55 -10.27 2.14
C ARG A 22 -4.68 -10.91 1.06
N ASP A 23 -4.67 -10.29 -0.10
CA ASP A 23 -3.47 -10.34 -0.93
C ASP A 23 -2.51 -9.33 -0.30
N GLY A 24 -1.24 -9.67 -0.04
CA GLY A 24 -0.26 -8.82 0.66
C GLY A 24 0.04 -7.45 0.03
N ASP A 25 -0.79 -7.01 -0.92
CA ASP A 25 -0.69 -5.88 -1.84
C ASP A 25 -1.65 -4.71 -1.53
N GLY A 26 -2.64 -4.88 -0.66
CA GLY A 26 -3.63 -3.82 -0.38
C GLY A 26 -4.84 -4.28 0.41
N TRP A 27 -5.76 -3.37 0.72
CA TRP A 27 -7.09 -3.70 1.26
C TRP A 27 -8.15 -2.81 0.63
N THR A 28 -9.40 -3.26 0.62
CA THR A 28 -10.54 -2.50 0.11
C THR A 28 -11.56 -2.24 1.21
N ASP A 29 -12.31 -1.16 1.07
CA ASP A 29 -13.53 -0.80 1.78
C ASP A 29 -14.63 -0.55 0.74
N ASP A 30 -15.87 -0.30 1.14
CA ASP A 30 -17.03 -0.12 0.24
C ASP A 30 -16.83 0.97 -0.83
N ARG A 31 -15.95 1.95 -0.56
CA ARG A 31 -15.74 3.11 -1.44
C ARG A 31 -14.31 3.30 -1.91
N TYR A 32 -13.34 2.60 -1.33
CA TYR A 32 -11.92 2.87 -1.57
C TYR A 32 -11.11 1.58 -1.58
N GLU A 33 -10.09 1.55 -2.43
CA GLU A 33 -9.00 0.60 -2.35
C GLU A 33 -7.79 1.31 -1.77
N TYR A 34 -7.01 0.59 -0.98
CA TYR A 34 -5.86 1.06 -0.26
C TYR A 34 -4.64 0.21 -0.61
N ARG A 35 -3.50 0.86 -0.78
CA ARG A 35 -2.22 0.21 -1.09
C ARG A 35 -1.12 0.70 -0.14
N PRO A 36 -0.51 -0.18 0.67
CA PRO A 36 0.67 0.18 1.43
C PRO A 36 1.87 0.34 0.49
N VAL A 37 2.62 1.42 0.66
CA VAL A 37 3.88 1.69 -0.04
C VAL A 37 4.96 1.95 0.99
N ARG A 38 6.10 1.27 0.84
CA ARG A 38 7.28 1.51 1.66
C ARG A 38 8.36 2.16 0.80
N ILE A 39 8.96 3.21 1.32
CA ILE A 39 10.10 3.88 0.72
C ILE A 39 11.25 3.79 1.72
N GLU A 40 12.37 3.23 1.28
CA GLU A 40 13.58 3.12 2.09
C GLU A 40 14.22 4.48 2.39
N GLY A 41 15.07 4.52 3.40
CA GLY A 41 15.67 5.76 3.92
C GLY A 41 16.75 6.37 3.02
N ASP A 42 17.32 5.59 2.11
CA ASP A 42 18.27 6.01 1.07
C ASP A 42 17.59 6.85 -0.01
N VAL A 43 16.27 6.70 -0.20
CA VAL A 43 15.49 7.54 -1.09
C VAL A 43 15.31 8.91 -0.47
N SER A 44 15.78 9.94 -1.18
CA SER A 44 15.62 11.32 -0.77
C SER A 44 14.14 11.69 -0.62
N ARG A 45 13.86 12.65 0.27
CA ARG A 45 12.50 13.18 0.46
C ARG A 45 11.93 13.74 -0.85
N LEU A 46 12.74 14.44 -1.64
CA LEU A 46 12.31 15.04 -2.91
C LEU A 46 11.88 13.96 -3.91
N THR A 47 12.71 12.93 -4.09
CA THR A 47 12.41 11.80 -4.98
C THR A 47 11.13 11.07 -4.56
N ALA A 48 10.96 10.82 -3.26
CA ALA A 48 9.76 10.21 -2.73
C ALA A 48 8.50 11.06 -3.03
N SER A 49 8.57 12.37 -2.80
CA SER A 49 7.46 13.28 -3.08
C SER A 49 7.06 13.32 -4.55
N VAL A 50 8.05 13.39 -5.46
CA VAL A 50 7.78 13.41 -6.91
C VAL A 50 7.12 12.11 -7.37
N ARG A 51 7.63 10.94 -6.92
CA ARG A 51 7.02 9.64 -7.25
C ARG A 51 5.56 9.56 -6.80
N LEU A 52 5.29 10.00 -5.57
CA LEU A 52 3.93 10.01 -5.01
C LEU A 52 3.01 10.98 -5.75
N ALA A 53 3.51 12.17 -6.12
CA ALA A 53 2.74 13.15 -6.88
C ALA A 53 2.34 12.58 -8.25
N ILE A 54 3.29 12.01 -9.00
CA ILE A 54 3.00 11.37 -10.30
C ILE A 54 1.91 10.30 -10.14
N GLN A 55 1.98 9.49 -9.08
CA GLN A 55 0.97 8.48 -8.80
C GLN A 55 -0.41 9.09 -8.52
N ALA A 56 -0.46 10.18 -7.75
CA ALA A 56 -1.70 10.90 -7.50
C ALA A 56 -2.31 11.52 -8.76
N GLU A 57 -1.49 12.12 -9.62
CA GLU A 57 -1.97 12.79 -10.84
C GLU A 57 -2.43 11.79 -11.91
N PHE A 58 -1.70 10.68 -12.12
CA PHE A 58 -1.90 9.83 -13.30
C PHE A 58 -2.49 8.45 -13.01
N SER A 59 -2.48 7.98 -11.76
CA SER A 59 -2.95 6.62 -11.42
C SER A 59 -4.17 6.59 -10.51
N GLY A 60 -4.73 7.76 -10.16
CA GLY A 60 -5.91 7.90 -9.30
C GLY A 60 -5.66 7.50 -7.84
N TRP A 61 -4.38 7.41 -7.44
CA TRP A 61 -3.96 7.02 -6.10
C TRP A 61 -3.60 8.24 -5.26
N GLU A 62 -4.45 8.58 -4.32
CA GLU A 62 -4.21 9.68 -3.38
C GLU A 62 -3.43 9.22 -2.15
N LEU A 63 -2.68 10.14 -1.53
CA LEU A 63 -2.04 9.89 -0.25
C LEU A 63 -3.10 9.88 0.88
N SER A 64 -3.29 8.74 1.55
CA SER A 64 -4.21 8.61 2.69
C SER A 64 -3.51 8.79 4.04
N ARG A 65 -2.30 8.24 4.19
CA ARG A 65 -1.53 8.32 5.45
C ARG A 65 -0.04 8.22 5.15
N LEU A 66 0.77 8.96 5.89
CA LEU A 66 2.22 8.89 5.85
C LEU A 66 2.77 8.78 7.27
N ARG A 67 3.72 7.87 7.48
CA ARG A 67 4.55 7.79 8.68
C ARG A 67 6.02 7.78 8.29
N LEU A 68 6.80 8.67 8.91
CA LEU A 68 8.25 8.72 8.81
C LEU A 68 8.85 8.09 10.07
N TYR A 69 9.78 7.17 9.91
CA TYR A 69 10.48 6.51 11.01
C TYR A 69 11.92 7.05 11.15
N PRO A 70 12.53 6.91 12.34
CA PRO A 70 13.97 7.05 12.50
C PRO A 70 14.72 6.18 11.48
N GLY A 71 15.79 6.70 10.88
CA GLY A 71 16.47 6.06 9.74
C GLY A 71 15.88 6.38 8.36
N GLY A 72 14.88 7.26 8.28
CA GLY A 72 14.41 7.84 7.01
C GLY A 72 13.38 6.99 6.25
N VAL A 73 13.08 5.79 6.74
CA VAL A 73 12.07 4.89 6.18
C VAL A 73 10.69 5.55 6.26
N ARG A 74 9.93 5.48 5.16
CA ARG A 74 8.58 6.02 5.06
C ARG A 74 7.60 4.90 4.76
N LYS A 75 6.57 4.76 5.60
CA LYS A 75 5.41 3.90 5.34
C LYS A 75 4.24 4.79 4.94
N ILE A 76 3.73 4.54 3.75
CA ILE A 76 2.68 5.31 3.10
C ILE A 76 1.48 4.39 2.89
N VAL A 77 0.29 4.93 3.04
CA VAL A 77 -0.94 4.31 2.56
C VAL A 77 -1.46 5.19 1.45
N LEU A 78 -1.54 4.64 0.26
CA LEU A 78 -2.27 5.23 -0.85
C LEU A 78 -3.72 4.75 -0.81
N ARG A 79 -4.65 5.55 -1.32
CA ARG A 79 -6.04 5.15 -1.53
C ARG A 79 -6.52 5.58 -2.91
N ARG A 80 -7.40 4.81 -3.54
CA ARG A 80 -8.14 5.20 -4.75
C ARG A 80 -9.61 4.94 -4.54
N ARG A 81 -10.49 5.77 -5.11
CA ARG A 81 -11.94 5.50 -5.06
C ARG A 81 -12.26 4.26 -5.90
N LEU A 82 -13.09 3.39 -5.36
CA LEU A 82 -13.74 2.32 -6.10
C LEU A 82 -14.97 2.93 -6.79
N GLY A 83 -14.92 3.02 -8.12
CA GLY A 83 -16.02 3.50 -8.93
C GLY A 83 -16.20 2.59 -10.14
N ALA A 84 -17.46 2.33 -10.51
CA ALA A 84 -17.84 1.56 -11.71
C ALA A 84 -17.33 2.16 -13.04
N GLN A 85 -16.68 3.33 -12.98
CA GLN A 85 -16.33 4.20 -14.10
C GLN A 85 -14.81 4.34 -14.32
N GLN A 86 -13.99 3.43 -13.78
CA GLN A 86 -12.58 3.31 -14.23
C GLN A 86 -12.45 2.57 -15.58
N GLY A 87 -13.54 1.99 -16.10
CA GLY A 87 -13.56 1.23 -17.37
C GLY A 87 -14.26 1.91 -18.54
N LEU A 88 -14.79 3.13 -18.38
CA LEU A 88 -15.43 3.87 -19.49
C LEU A 88 -14.48 4.90 -20.08
N LEU A 89 -13.25 4.48 -20.40
CA LEU A 89 -12.47 5.21 -21.41
C LEU A 89 -13.01 4.71 -22.76
N PRO A 90 -13.52 5.59 -23.64
CA PRO A 90 -13.86 5.16 -24.99
C PRO A 90 -12.62 4.54 -25.61
N GLU A 91 -12.80 3.42 -26.32
CA GLU A 91 -11.70 2.78 -27.04
C GLU A 91 -11.04 3.84 -27.95
N PRO A 92 -9.72 4.07 -27.87
CA PRO A 92 -9.08 4.99 -28.79
C PRO A 92 -9.20 4.43 -30.21
N THR A 93 -10.13 4.98 -30.99
CA THR A 93 -10.16 4.76 -32.44
C THR A 93 -8.97 5.51 -33.03
N PHE A 94 -7.96 4.75 -33.47
CA PHE A 94 -6.87 5.25 -34.31
C PHE A 94 -7.29 5.23 -35.79
#